data_AF-A0AB38YCG9-F1
#
_entry.id   AF-A0AB38YCG9-F1
#
_cell.length_a   1.000
_cell.length_b   1.000
_cell.length_c   1.000
_cell.angle_alpha   90.00
_cell.angle_beta   90.00
_cell.angle_gamma   90.00
#
_symmetry.space_group_name_H-M   'P 1'
#
loop_
_entity.id
_entity.type
_entity.pdbx_description
1 polymer ?
#
loop_
_entity_poly.entity_id
_entity_poly.type
_entity_poly.pdbx_seq_one_letter_code
_entity_poly.pdbx_strand_id
1 'polypeptide(L)'
;MQWSDEYEKALEQHLSELLSLGRQMLAALMEEYDALYQREPPSTEVIAQKATLAQKLATTQDAYVAHIKELGDTDLRAALEAQAPRLIPLLDDTKSMLQQCDRHNQINGRLLTRTHLKNQLFGRLLKSHLPEPTYSRGGQMTENSGATLGKA
;
A
#
# COMPACT_ATOMS: atom_id res chain seq x y z
N MET A 1 -13.32 -39.31 -3.42
CA MET A 1 -14.48 -38.54 -2.91
C MET A 1 -14.74 -37.47 -3.97
N GLN A 2 -15.82 -37.54 -4.76
CA GLN A 2 -16.07 -36.55 -5.82
C GLN A 2 -16.57 -35.23 -5.21
N TRP A 3 -16.04 -34.09 -5.64
CA TRP A 3 -16.53 -32.76 -5.28
C TRP A 3 -17.94 -32.57 -5.81
N SER A 4 -18.78 -31.86 -5.06
CA SER A 4 -20.09 -31.44 -5.58
C SER A 4 -19.91 -30.31 -6.60
N ASP A 5 -20.82 -30.22 -7.56
CA ASP A 5 -20.85 -29.10 -8.52
C ASP A 5 -20.95 -27.73 -7.82
N GLU A 6 -21.60 -27.69 -6.65
CA GLU A 6 -21.70 -26.48 -5.82
C GLU A 6 -20.35 -26.08 -5.23
N TYR A 7 -19.55 -27.07 -4.81
CA TYR A 7 -18.21 -26.84 -4.29
C TYR A 7 -17.28 -26.30 -5.39
N GLU A 8 -17.28 -26.94 -6.56
CA GLU A 8 -16.43 -26.50 -7.67
C GLU A 8 -16.77 -25.06 -8.11
N LYS A 9 -18.06 -24.72 -8.19
CA LYS A 9 -18.51 -23.36 -8.53
C LYS A 9 -18.12 -22.33 -7.47
N ALA A 10 -18.22 -22.66 -6.19
CA ALA A 10 -17.82 -21.78 -5.11
C ALA A 10 -16.31 -21.49 -5.16
N LEU A 11 -15.49 -22.53 -5.39
CA LEU A 11 -14.04 -22.38 -5.57
C LEU A 11 -13.69 -21.52 -6.79
N GLU A 12 -14.34 -21.76 -7.93
CA GLU A 12 -14.17 -20.96 -9.15
C GLU A 12 -14.52 -19.49 -8.90
N GLN A 13 -15.61 -19.23 -8.18
CA GLN A 13 -16.04 -17.88 -7.82
C GLN A 13 -15.02 -17.18 -6.92
N HIS A 14 -14.53 -17.85 -5.88
CA HIS A 14 -13.50 -17.30 -5.00
C HIS A 14 -12.21 -16.96 -5.75
N LEU A 15 -11.73 -17.87 -6.61
CA LEU A 15 -10.53 -17.63 -7.41
C LEU A 15 -10.73 -16.49 -8.41
N SER A 16 -11.88 -16.43 -9.07
CA SER A 16 -12.21 -15.35 -10.02
C SER A 16 -12.30 -13.99 -9.33
N GLU A 17 -12.88 -13.95 -8.14
CA GLU A 17 -12.96 -12.73 -7.33
C GLU A 17 -11.58 -12.27 -6.85
N LEU A 18 -10.74 -13.18 -6.34
CA LEU A 18 -9.35 -12.88 -5.97
C LEU A 18 -8.55 -12.35 -7.15
N LEU A 19 -8.68 -12.96 -8.33
CA LEU A 19 -8.00 -12.51 -9.53
C LEU A 19 -8.46 -11.11 -9.95
N SER A 20 -9.77 -10.84 -9.92
CA SER A 20 -10.34 -9.53 -10.24
C SER A 20 -9.87 -8.44 -9.27
N LEU A 21 -9.92 -8.72 -7.96
CA LEU A 21 -9.44 -7.81 -6.92
C LEU A 21 -7.93 -7.59 -7.03
N GLY A 22 -7.16 -8.64 -7.34
CA GLY A 22 -5.72 -8.56 -7.58
C GLY A 22 -5.39 -7.63 -8.75
N ARG A 23 -6.12 -7.72 -9.86
CA ARG A 23 -5.93 -6.81 -11.01
C ARG A 23 -6.22 -5.35 -10.65
N GLN A 24 -7.29 -5.10 -9.89
CA GLN A 24 -7.62 -3.75 -9.41
C GLN A 24 -6.56 -3.21 -8.44
N MET A 25 -6.05 -4.06 -7.56
CA MET A 25 -4.98 -3.70 -6.62
C MET A 25 -3.68 -3.39 -7.35
N LEU A 26 -3.33 -4.19 -8.36
CA LEU A 26 -2.16 -3.95 -9.20
C LEU A 26 -2.25 -2.60 -9.93
N ALA A 27 -3.41 -2.27 -10.50
CA ALA A 27 -3.62 -0.98 -11.14
C ALA A 27 -3.41 0.20 -10.16
N ALA A 28 -3.96 0.11 -8.96
CA ALA A 28 -3.77 1.14 -7.93
C ALA A 28 -2.30 1.23 -7.45
N LEU A 29 -1.59 0.11 -7.38
CA LEU A 29 -0.16 0.07 -7.07
C LEU A 29 0.70 0.66 -8.19
N MET A 30 0.33 0.50 -9.46
CA MET A 30 1.00 1.12 -10.59
C MET A 30 0.80 2.64 -10.61
N GLU A 31 -0.43 3.10 -10.33
CA GLU A 31 -0.70 4.53 -10.23
C GLU A 31 0.09 5.19 -9.07
N GLU A 32 0.16 4.51 -7.91
CA GLU A 32 1.02 4.94 -6.81
C GLU A 32 2.50 4.94 -7.21
N TYR A 33 2.95 3.92 -7.96
CA TYR A 33 4.32 3.86 -8.46
C TYR A 33 4.65 5.07 -9.32
N ASP A 34 3.77 5.43 -10.26
CA ASP A 34 3.98 6.56 -11.17
C ASP A 34 4.07 7.88 -10.42
N ALA A 35 3.18 8.12 -9.44
CA ALA A 35 3.24 9.29 -8.57
C ALA A 35 4.57 9.35 -7.78
N LEU A 36 4.94 8.25 -7.13
CA LEU A 36 6.18 8.17 -6.34
C LEU A 36 7.43 8.32 -7.20
N TYR A 37 7.41 7.79 -8.42
CA TYR A 37 8.50 7.93 -9.38
C TYR A 37 8.69 9.38 -9.81
N GLN A 38 7.58 10.10 -10.04
CA GLN A 38 7.56 11.54 -10.32
C GLN A 38 7.84 12.40 -9.07
N ARG A 39 7.98 11.78 -7.89
CA ARG A 39 8.20 12.41 -6.58
C ARG A 39 7.01 13.25 -6.10
N GLU A 40 5.83 12.92 -6.61
CA GLU A 40 4.57 13.48 -6.17
C GLU A 40 3.96 12.58 -5.08
N PRO A 41 3.21 13.16 -4.13
CA PRO A 41 2.44 12.34 -3.21
C PRO A 41 1.34 11.60 -3.97
N PRO A 42 1.11 10.29 -3.71
CA PRO A 42 -0.02 9.59 -4.31
C PRO A 42 -1.33 10.25 -3.88
N SER A 43 -2.32 10.23 -4.78
CA SER A 43 -3.62 10.84 -4.52
C SER A 43 -4.33 10.17 -3.34
N THR A 44 -5.17 10.93 -2.63
CA THR A 44 -5.98 10.38 -1.53
C THR A 44 -6.94 9.29 -2.02
N GLU A 45 -7.37 9.39 -3.29
CA GLU A 45 -8.23 8.40 -3.95
C GLU A 45 -7.51 7.06 -4.10
N VAL A 46 -6.26 7.06 -4.60
CA VAL A 46 -5.45 5.84 -4.73
C VAL A 46 -5.20 5.19 -3.36
N ILE A 47 -4.90 5.98 -2.34
CA ILE A 47 -4.68 5.47 -0.97
C ILE A 47 -5.96 4.82 -0.43
N ALA A 48 -7.11 5.49 -0.56
CA ALA A 48 -8.39 4.96 -0.10
C ALA A 48 -8.83 3.71 -0.86
N GLN A 49 -8.60 3.69 -2.19
CA GLN A 49 -8.88 2.54 -3.04
C GLN A 49 -8.02 1.34 -2.63
N LYS A 50 -6.71 1.52 -2.42
CA LYS A 50 -5.81 0.46 -1.94
C LYS A 50 -6.25 -0.11 -0.59
N ALA A 51 -6.65 0.73 0.36
CA ALA A 51 -7.12 0.28 1.67
C ALA A 51 -8.39 -0.56 1.55
N THR A 52 -9.33 -0.13 0.71
CA THR A 52 -10.58 -0.85 0.44
C THR A 52 -10.32 -2.19 -0.25
N LEU A 53 -9.44 -2.21 -1.25
CA LEU A 53 -9.06 -3.42 -1.98
C LEU A 53 -8.29 -4.41 -1.09
N ALA A 54 -7.40 -3.93 -0.22
CA ALA A 54 -6.70 -4.78 0.74
C ALA A 54 -7.67 -5.48 1.69
N GLN A 55 -8.68 -4.76 2.20
CA GLN A 55 -9.70 -5.35 3.06
C GLN A 55 -10.52 -6.42 2.32
N LYS A 56 -10.95 -6.13 1.08
CA LYS A 56 -11.70 -7.09 0.27
C LYS A 56 -10.86 -8.34 -0.04
N LEU A 57 -9.61 -8.15 -0.47
CA LEU A 57 -8.68 -9.25 -0.71
C LEU A 57 -8.49 -10.13 0.52
N ALA A 58 -8.29 -9.53 1.71
CA ALA A 58 -8.17 -10.28 2.95
C ALA A 58 -9.42 -11.12 3.24
N THR A 59 -10.61 -10.52 3.14
CA THR A 59 -11.88 -11.22 3.40
C THR A 59 -12.12 -12.35 2.40
N THR A 60 -11.90 -12.13 1.10
CA THR A 60 -12.06 -13.17 0.08
C THR A 60 -11.00 -14.27 0.23
N GLN A 61 -9.76 -13.91 0.60
CA GLN A 61 -8.70 -14.88 0.85
C GLN A 61 -9.02 -15.76 2.07
N ASP A 62 -9.56 -15.19 3.14
CA ASP A 62 -9.98 -15.95 4.32
C ASP A 62 -11.12 -16.92 3.98
N ALA A 63 -12.09 -16.49 3.17
CA ALA A 63 -13.17 -17.35 2.68
C ALA A 63 -12.64 -18.51 1.82
N TYR A 64 -11.73 -18.21 0.89
CA TYR A 64 -11.05 -19.21 0.07
C TYR A 64 -10.27 -20.23 0.92
N VAL A 65 -9.52 -19.76 1.92
CA VAL A 65 -8.76 -20.62 2.84
C VAL A 65 -9.69 -21.49 3.68
N ALA A 66 -10.81 -20.94 4.16
CA ALA A 66 -11.82 -21.71 4.89
C ALA A 66 -12.42 -22.81 3.99
N HIS A 67 -12.77 -22.47 2.75
CA HIS A 67 -13.32 -23.40 1.78
C HIS A 67 -12.37 -24.56 1.45
N ILE A 68 -11.06 -24.29 1.38
CA ILE A 68 -10.04 -25.35 1.17
C ILE A 68 -9.79 -26.16 2.45
N LYS A 69 -9.91 -25.57 3.63
CA LYS A 69 -9.76 -26.34 4.88
C LYS A 69 -10.85 -27.40 5.05
N GLU A 70 -12.06 -27.15 4.55
CA GLU A 70 -13.15 -28.14 4.54
C GLU A 70 -12.80 -29.40 3.73
N LEU A 71 -11.92 -29.26 2.73
CA LEU A 71 -11.45 -30.37 1.90
C LEU A 71 -10.54 -31.35 2.64
N GLY A 72 -9.86 -30.91 3.71
CA GLY A 72 -8.89 -31.73 4.44
C GLY A 72 -7.65 -32.14 3.62
N ASP A 73 -7.59 -31.77 2.33
CA ASP A 73 -6.48 -32.08 1.44
C ASP A 73 -5.31 -31.13 1.67
N THR A 74 -4.14 -31.71 1.89
CA THR A 74 -2.87 -30.97 2.08
C THR A 74 -2.30 -30.45 0.77
N ASP A 75 -2.77 -30.97 -0.38
CA ASP A 75 -2.34 -30.55 -1.71
C ASP A 75 -3.53 -30.24 -2.63
N LEU A 76 -3.94 -28.96 -2.63
CA LEU A 76 -5.00 -28.44 -3.48
C LEU A 76 -4.73 -28.68 -4.97
N ARG A 77 -3.47 -28.66 -5.41
CA ARG A 77 -3.15 -28.82 -6.84
C ARG A 77 -3.44 -30.24 -7.29
N ALA A 78 -3.01 -31.23 -6.51
CA ALA A 78 -3.32 -32.63 -6.77
C ALA A 78 -4.84 -32.90 -6.75
N ALA A 79 -5.56 -32.27 -5.82
CA ALA A 79 -7.02 -32.38 -5.75
C ALA A 79 -7.71 -31.78 -6.99
N LEU A 80 -7.23 -30.63 -7.47
CA LEU A 80 -7.72 -30.02 -8.72
C LEU A 80 -7.39 -30.87 -9.94
N GLU A 81 -6.20 -31.46 -10.03
CA GLU A 81 -5.82 -32.36 -11.14
C GLU A 81 -6.74 -33.58 -11.24
N ALA A 82 -7.19 -34.11 -10.11
CA ALA A 82 -8.07 -35.27 -10.06
C ALA A 82 -9.55 -34.92 -10.35
N GLN A 83 -10.01 -33.73 -9.98
CA GLN A 83 -11.45 -33.44 -9.90
C GLN A 83 -11.92 -32.28 -10.76
N ALA A 84 -11.10 -31.24 -10.90
CA ALA A 84 -11.47 -29.99 -11.56
C ALA A 84 -10.25 -29.37 -12.29
N PRO A 85 -9.65 -30.08 -13.27
CA PRO A 85 -8.41 -29.63 -13.91
C PRO A 85 -8.56 -28.29 -14.64
N ARG A 86 -9.80 -27.91 -15.01
CA ARG A 86 -10.13 -26.62 -15.61
C ARG A 86 -9.84 -25.41 -14.72
N LEU A 87 -9.78 -25.59 -13.39
CA LEU A 87 -9.51 -24.50 -12.44
C LEU A 87 -8.01 -24.28 -12.20
N ILE A 88 -7.14 -25.18 -12.66
CA ILE A 88 -5.68 -25.06 -12.48
C ILE A 88 -5.14 -23.77 -13.12
N PRO A 89 -5.49 -23.41 -14.37
CA PRO A 89 -5.04 -22.15 -14.96
C PRO A 89 -5.48 -20.94 -14.14
N LEU A 90 -6.72 -20.96 -13.62
CA LEU A 90 -7.26 -19.87 -12.82
C LEU A 90 -6.52 -19.73 -11.48
N LEU A 91 -6.16 -20.86 -10.85
CA LEU A 91 -5.33 -20.87 -9.64
C LEU A 91 -3.94 -20.29 -9.90
N ASP A 92 -3.29 -20.72 -10.98
CA ASP A 92 -1.94 -20.27 -11.35
C ASP A 92 -1.94 -18.77 -11.70
N ASP A 93 -2.95 -18.31 -12.45
CA ASP A 93 -3.16 -16.88 -12.76
C ASP A 93 -3.37 -16.05 -11.49
N THR A 94 -4.17 -16.56 -10.55
CA THR A 94 -4.43 -15.88 -9.27
C THR A 94 -3.15 -15.75 -8.44
N LYS A 95 -2.36 -16.83 -8.33
CA LYS A 95 -1.06 -16.81 -7.63
C LYS A 95 -0.09 -15.82 -8.28
N SER A 96 0.02 -15.88 -9.60
CA SER A 96 0.86 -14.96 -10.39
C SER A 96 0.46 -13.50 -10.15
N MET A 97 -0.84 -13.20 -10.16
CA MET A 97 -1.37 -11.86 -9.93
C MET A 97 -1.05 -11.33 -8.52
N LEU A 98 -1.24 -12.16 -7.49
CA LEU A 98 -0.93 -11.77 -6.11
C LEU A 98 0.57 -11.52 -5.91
N GLN A 99 1.44 -12.36 -6.51
CA GLN A 99 2.89 -12.15 -6.50
C GLN A 99 3.30 -10.85 -7.18
N GLN A 100 2.62 -10.46 -8.27
CA GLN A 100 2.85 -9.18 -8.93
C GLN A 100 2.45 -8.00 -8.02
N CYS A 101 1.31 -8.10 -7.32
CA CYS A 101 0.88 -7.10 -6.35
C CYS A 101 1.92 -6.94 -5.23
N ASP A 102 2.40 -8.04 -4.65
CA ASP A 102 3.43 -8.02 -3.60
C ASP A 102 4.72 -7.35 -4.08
N ARG A 103 5.16 -7.69 -5.30
CA ARG A 103 6.35 -7.09 -5.91
C ARG A 103 6.20 -5.58 -6.07
N HIS A 104 5.09 -5.11 -6.62
CA HIS A 104 4.85 -3.67 -6.79
C HIS A 104 4.73 -2.94 -5.45
N ASN A 105 4.06 -3.53 -4.46
CA ASN A 105 3.95 -2.96 -3.13
C ASN A 105 5.34 -2.83 -2.45
N GLN A 106 6.22 -3.83 -2.61
CA GLN A 106 7.60 -3.75 -2.13
C GLN A 106 8.42 -2.66 -2.84
N ILE A 107 8.23 -2.48 -4.15
CA ILE A 107 8.88 -1.41 -4.92
C ILE A 107 8.43 -0.04 -4.41
N ASN A 108 7.13 0.17 -4.25
CA ASN A 108 6.57 1.43 -3.75
C ASN A 108 7.04 1.72 -2.32
N GLY A 109 7.10 0.70 -1.45
CA GLY A 109 7.67 0.82 -0.12
C GLY A 109 9.12 1.30 -0.12
N ARG A 110 9.96 0.75 -1.01
CA ARG A 110 11.37 1.22 -1.18
C ARG A 110 11.45 2.66 -1.67
N LEU A 111 10.58 3.07 -2.60
CA LEU A 111 10.52 4.45 -3.09
C LEU A 111 10.13 5.42 -1.98
N LEU A 112 9.11 5.08 -1.18
CA LEU A 112 8.68 5.86 -0.02
C LEU A 112 9.80 6.02 1.01
N THR A 113 10.49 4.93 1.37
CA THR A 113 11.63 5.00 2.31
C THR A 113 12.72 5.91 1.77
N ARG A 114 13.05 5.82 0.48
CA ARG A 114 14.06 6.68 -0.15
C ARG A 114 13.68 8.16 -0.10
N THR A 115 12.42 8.48 -0.42
CA THR A 115 11.91 9.86 -0.33
C THR A 115 11.93 10.38 1.10
N HIS A 116 11.53 9.54 2.07
CA HIS A 116 11.56 9.89 3.49
C HIS A 116 12.98 10.20 3.99
N LEU A 117 13.96 9.33 3.69
CA LEU A 117 15.35 9.53 4.06
C LEU A 117 15.93 10.81 3.45
N LYS A 118 15.62 11.08 2.17
CA LYS A 118 16.02 12.32 1.50
C LYS A 118 15.46 13.55 2.23
N ASN A 119 14.16 13.54 2.56
CA ASN A 119 13.52 14.64 3.28
C ASN A 119 14.11 14.86 4.68
N GLN A 120 14.47 13.78 5.40
CA GLN A 120 15.16 13.89 6.68
C GLN A 120 16.53 14.56 6.55
N LEU A 121 17.32 14.18 5.53
CA LEU A 121 18.63 14.80 5.26
C LEU A 121 18.49 16.28 4.89
N PHE A 122 17.53 16.64 4.03
CA PHE A 122 17.22 18.04 3.74
C PHE A 122 16.81 18.82 4.99
N GLY A 123 15.97 18.23 5.85
CA GLY A 123 15.58 18.85 7.11
C GLY A 123 16.78 19.09 8.05
N ARG A 124 17.75 18.17 8.10
CA ARG A 124 18.99 18.36 8.86
C ARG A 124 19.86 19.46 8.28
N LEU A 125 19.99 19.53 6.94
CA LEU A 125 20.74 20.59 6.26
C LEU A 125 20.11 21.97 6.47
N LEU A 126 18.79 22.08 6.36
CA LEU A 126 18.09 23.34 6.64
C LEU A 126 18.34 23.79 8.09
N LYS A 127 18.29 22.86 9.06
CA LYS A 127 18.61 23.17 10.46
C LYS A 127 20.07 23.58 10.69
N SER A 128 21.03 23.05 9.94
CA SER A 128 22.43 23.45 10.06
C SER A 128 22.77 24.78 9.37
N HIS A 129 21.95 25.20 8.39
CA HIS A 129 22.14 26.45 7.64
C HIS A 129 21.24 27.60 8.09
N LEU A 130 20.22 27.33 8.92
CA LEU A 130 19.49 28.37 9.64
C LEU A 130 20.38 28.85 10.79
N PRO A 131 20.89 30.09 10.77
CA PRO A 131 21.49 30.66 11.97
C PRO A 131 20.45 30.60 13.10
N GLU A 132 20.85 30.19 14.30
CA GLU A 132 20.01 30.33 15.48
C GLU A 132 19.40 31.73 15.46
N PRO A 133 18.06 31.88 15.61
CA PRO A 133 17.50 33.21 15.81
C PRO A 133 18.17 33.76 17.05
N THR A 134 19.12 34.69 16.83
CA THR A 134 19.76 35.47 17.86
C THR A 134 18.65 36.39 18.37
N TYR A 135 17.83 35.88 19.27
CA TYR A 135 17.13 36.73 20.22
C TYR A 135 18.25 37.38 21.01
N SER A 136 18.65 38.58 20.59
CA SER A 136 19.53 39.43 21.35
C SER A 136 18.96 39.52 22.76
N ARG A 137 19.61 38.80 23.67
CA ARG A 137 19.48 38.94 25.12
C ARG A 137 20.13 40.27 25.48
N GLY A 138 19.51 41.35 25.01
CA GLY A 138 19.97 42.72 25.05
C GLY A 138 18.82 43.67 25.37
N GLY A 139 17.83 43.18 26.14
CA GLY A 139 16.94 44.05 26.90
C GLY A 139 17.60 44.43 28.22
N GLN A 140 18.76 45.10 28.15
CA GLN A 140 19.20 45.91 29.29
C GLN A 140 18.23 47.09 29.35
N MET A 141 17.34 47.06 30.34
CA MET A 141 16.58 48.21 30.78
C MET A 141 17.58 49.27 31.28
N THR A 142 17.99 50.19 30.42
CA THR A 142 18.39 51.52 30.85
C THR A 142 17.23 52.45 30.55
N GLU A 143 16.40 52.64 31.56
CA GLU A 143 15.58 53.84 31.70
C GLU A 143 16.48 55.07 31.60
N ASN A 144 16.35 55.85 30.53
CA ASN A 144 16.04 57.26 30.66
C ASN A 144 15.92 57.95 29.30
N SER A 145 14.73 58.54 29.12
CA SER A 145 14.53 59.84 28.49
C SER A 145 14.77 59.96 26.98
N GLY A 146 13.67 60.05 26.22
CA GLY A 146 13.60 61.02 25.13
C GLY A 146 12.98 60.55 23.82
N ALA A 147 11.79 61.09 23.58
CA ALA A 147 11.33 61.60 22.28
C ALA A 147 10.70 60.62 21.26
N THR A 148 9.37 60.60 21.36
CA THR A 148 8.38 60.87 20.28
C THR A 148 8.21 59.88 19.13
N LEU A 149 7.10 59.15 19.23
CA LEU A 149 6.28 58.67 18.13
C LEU A 149 5.91 59.81 17.17
N GLY A 150 6.12 59.59 15.87
CA GLY A 150 5.64 60.47 14.81
C GLY A 150 5.38 59.67 13.53
N LYS A 151 4.17 59.10 13.42
CA LYS A 151 3.54 58.76 12.14
C LYS A 151 2.27 59.59 12.03
N ALA A 152 2.31 60.60 11.17
CA ALA A 152 1.24 61.22 10.38
C ALA A 152 1.72 62.61 9.94
#